data_AF-A0A6I2J927-F1
#
_entry.id   AF-A0A6I2J927-F1
#
_cell.length_a   1.000
_cell.length_b   1.000
_cell.length_c   1.000
_cell.angle_alpha   90.00
_cell.angle_beta   90.00
_cell.angle_gamma   90.00
#
_symmetry.space_group_name_H-M   'P 1'
#
loop_
_entity.id
_entity.type
_entity.pdbx_description
1 polymer ?
#
loop_
_entity_poly.entity_id
_entity_poly.type
_entity_poly.pdbx_seq_one_letter_code
_entity_poly.pdbx_strand_id
1 'polypeptide(L)' 'QSVRWYLAYSLSLRNLEEMMAERGIIVDHSTLHRWVIRLVPLLDKAFRRRKCTVGRRWRMDETYIKVKGQ' A
#
# COMPACT_ATOMS: atom_id res chain seq x y z
N GLN A 1 8.64 0.65 -10.17
CA GLN A 1 7.57 1.43 -9.50
C GLN A 1 6.44 0.52 -8.99
N SER A 2 6.78 -0.62 -8.40
CA SER A 2 5.82 -1.71 -8.17
C SER A 2 5.10 -1.56 -6.82
N VAL A 3 5.81 -1.14 -5.79
CA VAL A 3 5.26 -0.92 -4.43
C VAL A 3 4.14 0.13 -4.40
N ARG A 4 4.12 1.06 -5.36
CA ARG A 4 3.04 2.05 -5.48
C ARG A 4 1.70 1.39 -5.84
N TRP A 5 1.71 0.34 -6.66
CA TRP A 5 0.51 -0.39 -7.06
C TRP A 5 -0.07 -1.19 -5.89
N TYR A 6 0.80 -1.76 -5.04
CA TYR A 6 0.39 -2.39 -3.78
C TYR A 6 -0.33 -1.40 -2.84
N LEU A 7 0.15 -0.15 -2.75
CA LEU A 7 -0.49 0.86 -1.91
C LEU A 7 -1.75 1.47 -2.53
N ALA A 8 -1.83 1.53 -3.86
CA ALA A 8 -2.92 2.20 -4.56
C ALA A 8 -4.11 1.28 -4.86
N TYR A 9 -3.89 -0.03 -4.94
CA TYR A 9 -4.90 -1.04 -5.28
C TYR A 9 -4.83 -2.20 -4.29
N SER A 10 -5.96 -2.88 -4.04
CA SER A 10 -6.03 -4.08 -3.20
C SER A 10 -5.45 -5.31 -3.91
N LEU A 11 -4.20 -5.20 -4.37
CA LEU A 11 -3.49 -6.27 -5.08
C LEU A 11 -2.76 -7.16 -4.07
N SER A 12 -2.79 -8.48 -4.33
CA SER A 12 -1.98 -9.43 -3.57
C SER A 12 -0.48 -9.28 -3.94
N LEU A 13 0.42 -9.68 -3.04
CA LEU A 13 1.86 -9.71 -3.34
C LEU A 13 2.20 -10.64 -4.51
N ARG A 14 1.41 -11.70 -4.73
CA ARG A 14 1.55 -12.62 -5.88
C ARG A 14 1.15 -11.96 -7.19
N ASN A 15 0.06 -11.21 -7.22
CA ASN A 15 -0.34 -10.46 -8.41
C ASN A 15 0.75 -9.45 -8.80
N LEU A 16 1.43 -8.88 -7.81
CA LEU A 16 2.49 -7.91 -8.02
C LEU A 16 3.78 -8.57 -8.53
N GLU A 17 4.07 -9.80 -8.09
CA GLU A 17 5.12 -10.66 -8.63
C GLU A 17 4.83 -11.02 -10.10
N GLU A 18 3.61 -11.45 -10.43
CA GLU A 18 3.19 -11.73 -11.81
C GLU A 18 3.35 -10.50 -12.73
N MET A 19 2.88 -9.34 -12.30
CA MET A 19 3.04 -8.08 -13.05
C MET A 19 4.51 -7.65 -13.25
N MET A 20 5.41 -8.04 -12.33
CA MET A 20 6.83 -7.77 -12.46
C MET A 20 7.51 -8.79 -13.37
N ALA A 21 7.09 -10.06 -13.30
CA ALA A 21 7.52 -11.11 -14.19
C ALA A 21 7.13 -10.81 -15.65
N GLU A 22 5.92 -10.29 -15.91
CA GLU A 22 5.49 -9.81 -17.23
C GLU A 22 6.40 -8.71 -17.79
N ARG A 23 7.01 -7.90 -16.91
CA ARG A 23 7.97 -6.84 -17.29
C ARG A 23 9.41 -7.35 -17.36
N GLY A 24 9.64 -8.66 -17.26
CA GLY A 24 10.95 -9.29 -17.28
C GLY A 24 11.75 -9.20 -15.97
N ILE A 25 11.10 -8.80 -14.87
CA ILE A 25 11.73 -8.64 -13.55
C ILE A 25 11.27 -9.79 -12.66
N ILE A 26 12.09 -10.84 -12.55
CA ILE A 26 11.80 -12.01 -11.71
C ILE A 26 12.15 -11.66 -10.26
N VAL A 27 11.15 -11.45 -9.42
CA VAL A 27 11.32 -11.12 -8.00
C VAL A 27 10.36 -11.93 -7.17
N ASP A 28 10.91 -12.73 -6.25
CA ASP A 28 10.13 -13.53 -5.31
C ASP A 28 9.26 -12.64 -4.40
N HIS A 29 8.04 -13.10 -4.10
CA HIS A 29 7.09 -12.36 -3.26
C HIS A 29 7.65 -11.98 -1.89
N SER A 30 8.59 -12.74 -1.33
CA SER A 30 9.20 -12.43 -0.02
C SER A 30 10.12 -11.22 -0.09
N THR A 31 10.76 -11.02 -1.24
CA THR A 31 11.59 -9.84 -1.52
C THR A 31 10.72 -8.61 -1.65
N LEU A 32 9.58 -8.72 -2.34
CA LEU A 32 8.58 -7.66 -2.42
C LEU A 32 8.03 -7.28 -1.04
N HIS A 33 7.71 -8.27 -0.20
CA HIS A 33 7.25 -8.02 1.16
C HIS A 33 8.30 -7.26 1.99
N ARG A 34 9.58 -7.65 1.91
CA ARG A 34 10.69 -6.93 2.57
C ARG A 34 10.81 -5.49 2.06
N TRP A 35 10.62 -5.25 0.77
CA TRP A 35 10.61 -3.90 0.21
C TRP A 35 9.44 -3.07 0.70
N VAL A 36 8.24 -3.65 0.77
CA VAL A 36 7.05 -3.00 1.33
C VAL A 36 7.31 -2.58 2.78
N ILE A 37 7.82 -3.49 3.63
CA ILE A 37 8.14 -3.18 5.03
C ILE A 37 9.12 -2.00 5.13
N ARG A 38 10.14 -1.94 4.26
CA ARG A 38 11.13 -0.86 4.27
C ARG A 38 10.61 0.45 3.70
N LEU A 39 9.76 0.39 2.67
CA LEU A 39 9.30 1.56 1.92
C LEU A 39 8.07 2.23 2.58
N VAL A 40 7.20 1.46 3.23
CA VAL A 40 6.00 1.98 3.91
C VAL A 40 6.32 3.09 4.92
N PRO A 41 7.31 2.96 5.83
CA PRO A 41 7.66 4.03 6.77
C PRO A 41 8.19 5.29 6.08
N LEU A 42 8.92 5.14 4.98
CA LEU A 42 9.43 6.28 4.21
C LEU A 42 8.29 7.04 3.52
N LEU A 43 7.35 6.28 2.95
CA LEU A 43 6.14 6.83 2.35
C LEU A 43 5.26 7.50 3.40
N ASP A 44 5.06 6.87 4.56
CA ASP A 44 4.29 7.44 5.67
C ASP A 44 4.91 8.77 6.15
N LYS A 45 6.23 8.83 6.31
CA LYS A 45 6.94 10.07 6.67
C LYS A 45 6.76 11.16 5.61
N ALA A 46 6.82 10.80 4.33
CA ALA A 46 6.59 11.73 3.22
C ALA A 46 5.11 12.17 3.11
N PHE A 47 4.17 11.30 3.48
CA PHE A 47 2.75 11.58 3.49
C PHE A 47 2.38 12.50 4.66
N ARG A 48 2.88 12.21 5.86
CA ARG A 48 2.70 13.05 7.06
C ARG A 48 3.22 14.47 6.84
N ARG A 49 4.36 14.64 6.17
CA ARG A 49 4.89 15.97 5.82
C ARG A 49 3.96 16.78 4.91
N ARG A 50 3.20 16.11 4.05
CA ARG A 50 2.23 16.75 3.14
C ARG A 50 0.81 16.81 3.70
N LYS A 51 0.55 16.13 4.81
CA LYS A 51 -0.75 16.10 5.45
C LYS A 51 -0.94 17.42 6.20
N CYS A 52 -1.91 18.22 5.76
CA CYS A 52 -2.29 19.44 6.46
C CYS A 52 -2.74 19.12 7.89
N THR A 53 -2.50 20.05 8.80
CA THR A 53 -2.98 19.97 10.19
C THR A 53 -4.50 19.81 10.16
N VAL A 54 -4.99 18.70 10.70
CA VAL A 54 -6.43 18.47 10.80
C VAL A 54 -7.04 19.49 11.77
N GLY A 55 -8.02 20.25 11.28
CA GLY A 55 -8.74 21.22 12.10
C GLY A 55 -9.61 20.55 13.17
N ARG A 56 -10.17 21.37 14.06
CA ARG A 56 -11.00 20.93 15.20
C ARG A 56 -12.30 20.20 14.82
N ARG A 57 -12.74 20.31 13.56
CA ARG A 57 -13.89 19.59 13.00
C ARG A 57 -13.40 18.51 12.03
N TRP A 58 -13.75 17.27 12.33
CA TRP A 58 -13.59 16.14 11.43
C TRP A 58 -14.96 15.77 10.83
N ARG A 59 -14.99 15.50 9.53
CA ARG A 59 -16.10 14.80 8.88
C ARG A 59 -15.63 13.38 8.63
N MET A 60 -16.33 12.41 9.19
CA MET A 60 -16.04 10.99 9.03
C MET A 60 -17.11 10.41 8.12
N ASP A 61 -16.71 9.96 6.93
CA ASP A 61 -17.60 9.18 6.07
C ASP A 61 -17.57 7.73 6.56
N GLU A 62 -18.67 7.28 7.14
CA GLU A 62 -18.77 5.95 7.70
C GLU A 62 -18.81 4.91 6.57
N THR A 63 -17.77 4.08 6.49
CA THR A 63 -17.67 3.01 5.49
C THR A 63 -17.70 1.67 6.21
N TYR A 64 -18.80 0.93 6.07
CA TYR A 64 -18.94 -0.40 6.67
C TYR A 64 -18.09 -1.42 5.90
N ILE A 65 -16.93 -1.76 6.44
CA ILE A 65 -16.07 -2.81 5.91
C ILE A 65 -16.29 -4.07 6.77
N LYS A 66 -16.97 -5.07 6.22
CA LYS A 66 -17.13 -6.38 6.86
C LYS A 66 -15.79 -7.11 6.87
N VAL A 67 -15.08 -7.07 7.99
CA VAL A 67 -13.84 -7.82 8.18
C VAL A 67 -14.17 -9.19 8.76
N LYS A 68 -13.95 -10.25 7.97
CA LYS A 68 -14.12 -11.67 8.34
C LYS A 68 -15.53 -12.08 8.80
N GLY A 69 -16.56 -11.63 8.08
CA GLY A 69 -17.82 -12.38 7.92
C GLY A 69 -18.37 -13.08 9.16
N GLN A 70 -18.68 -12.32 10.21
CA GLN A 70 -19.95 -12.44 10.95
C GLN A 70 -20.31 -11.06 11.49
#